data_AF-A0A0H4VWU4-F1
#
_entry.id   AF-A0A0H4VWU4-F1
#
_cell.length_a   1.000
_cell.length_b   1.000
_cell.length_c   1.000
_cell.angle_alpha   90.00
_cell.angle_beta   90.00
_cell.angle_gamma   90.00
#
_symmetry.space_group_name_H-M   'P 1'
#
loop_
_entity.id
_entity.type
_entity.pdbx_description
1 polymer ?
#
loop_
_entity_poly.entity_id
_entity_poly.type
_entity_poly.pdbx_seq_one_letter_code
_entity_poly.pdbx_strand_id
1 'polypeptide(L)'
;MKKIIAFASAAVLGLGVAACDSPAEEAAEEQAEAMEDQADEMEDAGVLTDEEADAIEAEADDIEDAAEGDTDAMTEDMEEAVN
;
A
#
# COMPACT_ATOMS: atom_id res chain seq x y z
N MET A 1 -35.75 -13.02 -15.55
CA MET A 1 -34.84 -13.54 -16.59
C MET A 1 -33.43 -13.48 -16.04
N LYS A 2 -32.76 -14.63 -15.89
CA LYS A 2 -31.34 -14.71 -15.52
C LYS A 2 -30.53 -14.03 -16.63
N LYS A 3 -29.74 -13.01 -16.31
CA LYS A 3 -28.64 -12.57 -17.16
C LYS A 3 -27.40 -12.58 -16.29
N ILE A 4 -26.65 -13.65 -16.47
CA ILE A 4 -25.32 -13.89 -15.94
C ILE A 4 -24.44 -12.82 -16.62
N ILE A 5 -23.99 -11.83 -15.86
CA ILE A 5 -22.89 -10.98 -16.29
C ILE A 5 -21.72 -11.37 -15.39
N ALA A 6 -21.08 -12.48 -15.76
CA ALA A 6 -19.76 -12.80 -15.24
C ALA A 6 -18.80 -11.82 -15.93
N PHE A 7 -18.45 -10.73 -15.25
CA PHE A 7 -17.30 -9.91 -15.62
C PHE A 7 -16.04 -10.73 -15.30
N ALA A 8 -15.69 -11.63 -16.21
CA ALA A 8 -14.37 -12.22 -16.26
C ALA A 8 -13.39 -11.18 -16.80
N SER A 9 -13.03 -10.22 -15.96
CA SER A 9 -11.94 -9.26 -16.23
C SER A 9 -10.63 -9.74 -15.59
N ALA A 10 -10.36 -11.05 -15.62
CA ALA A 10 -9.07 -11.61 -15.21
C ALA A 10 -8.08 -11.61 -16.39
N ALA A 11 -7.85 -10.44 -16.99
CA ALA A 11 -7.00 -10.30 -18.18
C ALA A 11 -5.99 -9.13 -18.09
N VAL A 12 -5.63 -8.69 -16.88
CA VAL A 12 -4.54 -7.71 -16.67
C VAL A 12 -3.47 -8.22 -15.69
N LEU A 13 -3.56 -9.44 -15.16
CA LEU A 13 -2.53 -9.97 -14.24
C LEU A 13 -1.29 -10.58 -14.93
N GLY A 14 -1.12 -10.34 -16.25
CA GLY A 14 -0.12 -11.06 -17.06
C GLY A 14 1.07 -10.23 -17.58
N LEU A 15 1.10 -8.93 -17.31
CA LEU A 15 2.18 -8.02 -17.76
C LEU A 15 2.98 -7.42 -16.58
N GLY A 16 2.57 -7.66 -15.32
CA GLY A 16 3.08 -6.98 -14.13
C GLY A 16 4.17 -7.69 -13.32
N VAL A 17 4.36 -9.01 -13.45
CA VAL A 17 5.28 -9.78 -12.57
C VAL A 17 6.77 -9.40 -12.73
N ALA A 18 7.14 -8.62 -13.75
CA ALA A 18 8.50 -8.07 -13.91
C ALA A 18 8.59 -6.56 -13.63
N ALA A 19 7.50 -5.94 -13.19
CA ALA A 19 7.42 -4.54 -12.78
C ALA A 19 7.13 -4.37 -11.28
N CYS A 20 6.70 -5.44 -10.59
CA CYS A 20 6.62 -5.57 -9.12
C CYS A 20 7.97 -5.96 -8.47
N ASP A 21 9.07 -5.49 -9.05
CA ASP A 21 10.42 -5.50 -8.44
C ASP A 21 11.26 -4.48 -9.23
N SER A 22 10.71 -3.28 -9.38
CA SER A 22 11.34 -2.24 -10.19
C SER A 22 12.29 -1.41 -9.36
N PRO A 23 13.36 -0.81 -9.93
CA PRO A 23 14.22 0.10 -9.18
C PRO A 23 13.50 1.35 -8.64
N ALA A 24 12.26 1.59 -9.04
CA ALA A 24 11.43 2.68 -8.53
C ALA A 24 10.62 2.25 -7.29
N GLU A 25 10.19 0.98 -7.26
CA GLU A 25 9.49 0.34 -6.13
C GLU A 25 10.47 0.12 -4.99
N GLU A 26 11.63 -0.49 -5.23
CA GLU A 26 12.64 -0.67 -4.17
C GLU A 26 13.19 0.68 -3.63
N ALA A 27 13.19 1.73 -4.45
CA ALA A 27 13.55 3.07 -3.99
C ALA A 27 12.44 3.76 -3.17
N ALA A 28 11.18 3.37 -3.38
CA ALA A 28 10.04 3.81 -2.59
C ALA A 28 9.95 3.02 -1.27
N GLU A 29 10.15 1.70 -1.31
CA GLU A 29 10.31 0.84 -0.12
C GLU A 29 11.45 1.35 0.77
N GLU A 30 12.68 1.56 0.24
CA GLU A 30 13.79 2.12 1.02
C GLU A 30 13.46 3.50 1.62
N GLN A 31 12.59 4.28 0.98
CA GLN A 31 12.16 5.58 1.47
C GLN A 31 11.11 5.43 2.59
N ALA A 32 10.15 4.53 2.41
CA ALA A 32 9.10 4.22 3.38
C ALA A 32 9.71 3.63 4.66
N GLU A 33 10.56 2.59 4.54
CA GLU A 33 11.27 2.00 5.69
C GLU A 33 12.10 3.05 6.44
N ALA A 34 12.79 3.96 5.73
CA ALA A 34 13.56 5.01 6.38
C ALA A 34 12.68 6.03 7.12
N MET A 35 11.42 6.23 6.69
CA MET A 35 10.46 7.08 7.39
C MET A 35 9.91 6.39 8.64
N GLU A 36 9.58 5.11 8.56
CA GLU A 36 9.14 4.29 9.70
C GLU A 36 10.23 4.20 10.76
N ASP A 37 11.47 3.82 10.38
CA ASP A 37 12.61 3.76 11.29
C ASP A 37 12.82 5.10 12.02
N GLN A 38 12.59 6.21 11.31
CA GLN A 38 12.71 7.54 11.91
C GLN A 38 11.54 7.85 12.86
N ALA A 39 10.31 7.42 12.53
CA ALA A 39 9.14 7.57 13.37
C ALA A 39 9.30 6.80 14.68
N ASP A 40 9.69 5.53 14.59
CA ASP A 40 10.03 4.64 15.71
C ASP A 40 11.12 5.26 16.61
N GLU A 41 12.24 5.70 16.02
CA GLU A 41 13.35 6.27 16.80
C GLU A 41 12.91 7.56 17.52
N MET A 42 11.98 8.33 16.93
CA MET A 42 11.40 9.52 17.53
C MET A 42 10.35 9.21 18.61
N GLU A 43 9.56 8.14 18.45
CA GLU A 43 8.63 7.62 19.45
C GLU A 43 9.41 7.13 20.69
N ASP A 44 10.42 6.29 20.47
CA ASP A 44 11.30 5.75 21.52
C ASP A 44 12.07 6.86 22.27
N ALA A 45 12.44 7.93 21.56
CA ALA A 45 13.04 9.13 22.15
C ALA A 45 12.05 10.00 22.93
N GLY A 46 10.75 9.70 22.87
CA GLY A 46 9.66 10.47 23.47
C GLY A 46 9.44 11.83 22.80
N VAL A 47 9.85 11.96 21.53
CA VAL A 47 9.65 13.17 20.71
C VAL A 47 8.28 13.14 20.05
N LEU A 48 7.85 11.97 19.59
CA LEU A 48 6.49 11.72 19.09
C LEU A 48 5.68 10.95 20.13
N THR A 49 4.36 11.11 20.06
CA THR A 49 3.42 10.19 20.70
C THR A 49 3.13 9.01 19.77
N ASP A 50 2.70 7.87 20.34
CA ASP A 50 2.33 6.67 19.59
C ASP A 50 1.39 7.01 18.41
N GLU A 51 0.34 7.80 18.65
CA GLU A 51 -0.62 8.22 17.60
C GLU A 51 -0.03 9.14 16.52
N GLU A 52 1.09 9.83 16.79
CA GLU A 52 1.81 10.63 15.78
C GLU A 52 2.81 9.78 14.99
N ALA A 53 3.41 8.77 15.62
CA ALA A 53 4.26 7.79 14.93
C ALA A 53 3.41 6.91 13.98
N ASP A 54 2.29 6.38 14.48
CA ASP A 54 1.30 5.62 13.70
C ASP A 54 0.85 6.38 12.44
N ALA A 55 0.68 7.70 12.53
CA ALA A 55 0.24 8.52 11.40
C ALA A 55 1.34 8.72 10.34
N ILE A 56 2.61 8.65 10.74
CA ILE A 56 3.77 8.72 9.84
C ILE A 56 3.99 7.36 9.18
N GLU A 57 3.88 6.27 9.94
CA GLU A 57 3.92 4.90 9.42
C GLU A 57 2.82 4.69 8.37
N ALA A 58 1.59 5.12 8.64
CA ALA A 58 0.50 5.04 7.66
C ALA A 58 0.77 5.85 6.37
N GLU A 59 1.53 6.95 6.45
CA GLU A 59 1.95 7.70 5.25
C GLU A 59 3.08 6.98 4.50
N ALA A 60 3.94 6.22 5.20
CA ALA A 60 4.97 5.39 4.60
C ALA A 60 4.35 4.18 3.87
N ASP A 61 3.39 3.50 4.49
CA ASP A 61 2.58 2.44 3.87
C ASP A 61 1.92 2.93 2.57
N ASP A 62 1.28 4.11 2.60
CA ASP A 62 0.65 4.72 1.41
C ASP A 62 1.65 4.94 0.25
N ILE A 63 2.93 5.20 0.56
CA ILE A 63 4.01 5.39 -0.43
C ILE A 63 4.43 4.05 -1.03
N GLU A 64 4.58 3.01 -0.21
CA GLU A 64 4.90 1.64 -0.63
C GLU A 64 3.80 1.09 -1.54
N ASP A 65 2.54 1.12 -1.10
CA ASP A 65 1.37 0.67 -1.87
C ASP A 65 1.26 1.37 -3.23
N ALA A 66 1.46 2.69 -3.25
CA ALA A 66 1.41 3.48 -4.48
C ALA A 66 2.54 3.12 -5.45
N ALA A 67 3.70 2.66 -4.94
CA ALA A 67 4.87 2.29 -5.72
C ALA A 67 4.81 0.84 -6.23
N GLU A 68 4.33 -0.11 -5.41
CA GLU A 68 3.98 -1.47 -5.82
C GLU A 68 2.86 -1.46 -6.89
N GLY A 69 2.10 -0.37 -6.92
CA GLY A 69 0.91 -0.25 -7.75
C GLY A 69 -0.23 -1.12 -7.23
N ASP A 70 -0.12 -1.57 -5.98
CA ASP A 70 -1.18 -2.22 -5.26
C ASP A 70 -2.16 -1.14 -4.79
N THR A 71 -3.11 -0.80 -5.65
CA THR A 71 -4.20 0.12 -5.29
C THR A 71 -5.25 -0.59 -4.43
N ASP A 72 -4.87 -1.57 -3.61
CA ASP A 72 -5.81 -2.35 -2.80
C ASP A 72 -6.50 -1.49 -1.73
N ALA A 73 -5.99 -0.30 -1.41
CA ALA A 73 -6.74 0.75 -0.70
C ALA A 73 -8.06 1.15 -1.40
N MET A 74 -8.18 1.02 -2.73
CA MET A 74 -9.46 1.15 -3.46
C MET A 74 -10.28 -0.15 -3.52
N THR A 75 -9.65 -1.31 -3.29
CA THR A 75 -10.30 -2.61 -3.31
C THR A 75 -10.89 -2.96 -1.94
N GLU A 76 -10.22 -2.67 -0.83
CA GLU A 76 -10.71 -2.96 0.52
C GLU A 76 -11.99 -2.16 0.83
N ASP A 77 -12.03 -0.88 0.46
CA ASP A 77 -13.23 -0.02 0.57
C ASP A 77 -14.38 -0.52 -0.36
N MET A 78 -14.04 -1.26 -1.42
CA MET A 78 -15.00 -1.89 -2.32
C MET A 78 -15.43 -3.30 -1.87
N GLU A 79 -14.59 -4.04 -1.14
CA GLU A 79 -14.91 -5.34 -0.54
C GLU A 79 -15.72 -5.19 0.76
N GLU A 80 -15.46 -4.16 1.58
CA GLU A 80 -16.30 -3.82 2.74
C GLU A 80 -17.68 -3.30 2.30
N ALA A 81 -17.77 -2.56 1.18
CA ALA A 81 -19.05 -2.16 0.60
C ALA A 81 -19.88 -3.33 0.02
N VAL A 82 -19.29 -4.53 -0.10
CA VAL A 82 -19.92 -5.71 -0.70
C VAL A 82 -20.21 -6.82 0.35
N ASN A 83 -19.80 -6.66 1.61
CA ASN A 83 -20.09 -7.61 2.71
C ASN A 83 -21.17 -7.15 3.69
#